data_AF-W0PH33-F1
#
_entry.id   AF-W0PH33-F1
#
_cell.length_a   1.000
_cell.length_b   1.000
_cell.length_c   1.000
_cell.angle_alpha   90.00
_cell.angle_beta   90.00
_cell.angle_gamma   90.00
#
_symmetry.space_group_name_H-M   'P 1'
#
loop_
_entity.id
_entity.type
_entity.pdbx_description
1 polymer ?
#
loop_
_entity_poly.entity_id
_entity_poly.type
_entity_poly.pdbx_seq_one_letter_code
_entity_poly.pdbx_strand_id
1 'polypeptide(L)' 'MNVEISFDREALRNQIDIYKRLKQGGYLESAQKELASIEQYLALLQQSDPCEYEALKAEIER' A
#
# COMPACT_ATOMS: atom_id res chain seq x y z
N MET A 1 -25.97 1.66 -0.06
CA MET A 1 -24.91 1.53 0.96
C MET A 1 -23.63 2.02 0.32
N ASN A 2 -23.30 3.29 0.47
CA ASN A 2 -21.94 3.75 0.18
C ASN A 2 -21.09 3.14 1.29
N VAL A 3 -20.28 2.14 0.94
CA VAL A 3 -19.19 1.72 1.81
C VAL A 3 -18.27 2.93 1.87
N GLU A 4 -18.44 3.74 2.92
CA GLU A 4 -17.41 4.65 3.39
C GLU A 4 -16.26 3.73 3.79
N ILE A 5 -15.39 3.44 2.83
CA ILE A 5 -14.07 2.90 3.14
C ILE A 5 -13.41 4.05 3.88
N SER A 6 -13.59 4.08 5.20
CA SER A 6 -12.76 4.90 6.08
C SER A 6 -11.35 4.34 5.91
N PHE A 7 -10.64 4.88 4.92
CA PHE A 7 -9.25 4.56 4.67
C PHE A 7 -8.48 4.98 5.91
N ASP A 8 -8.19 3.99 6.74
CA ASP A 8 -7.44 4.19 7.95
C ASP A 8 -6.02 4.59 7.56
N ARG A 9 -5.79 5.90 7.60
CA ARG A 9 -4.56 6.53 7.14
C ARG A 9 -3.33 6.00 7.87
N GLU A 10 -3.51 5.50 9.10
CA GLU A 10 -2.46 4.88 9.89
C GLU A 10 -2.15 3.47 9.37
N ALA A 11 -3.17 2.65 9.12
CA ALA A 11 -2.99 1.33 8.50
C ALA A 11 -2.27 1.43 7.14
N LEU A 12 -2.67 2.42 6.35
CA LEU A 12 -2.12 2.72 5.04
C LEU A 12 -0.63 3.11 5.12
N ARG A 13 -0.28 3.98 6.07
CA ARG A 13 1.11 4.41 6.31
C ARG A 13 1.97 3.25 6.81
N ASN A 14 1.40 2.37 7.62
CA ASN A 14 2.06 1.15 8.07
C ASN A 14 2.35 0.19 6.90
N GLN A 15 1.42 0.04 5.95
CA GLN A 15 1.65 -0.74 4.73
C GLN A 15 2.77 -0.14 3.86
N ILE A 16 2.85 1.19 3.75
CA ILE A 16 3.95 1.87 3.05
C ILE A 16 5.30 1.62 3.74
N ASP A 17 5.35 1.71 5.07
CA ASP A 17 6.58 1.49 5.83
C ASP A 17 7.09 0.05 5.66
N ILE A 18 6.17 -0.92 5.74
CA ILE A 18 6.46 -2.32 5.44
C ILE A 18 7.00 -2.44 4.01
N TYR A 19 6.32 -1.90 3.00
CA TYR A 19 6.77 -1.92 1.61
C TYR A 19 8.20 -1.39 1.45
N LYS A 20 8.52 -0.24 2.07
CA LYS A 20 9.86 0.36 2.01
C LYS A 20 10.92 -0.53 2.65
N ARG A 21 10.63 -1.12 3.81
CA ARG A 21 11.54 -2.08 4.48
C ARG A 21 11.77 -3.33 3.64
N LEU A 22 10.72 -3.86 3.01
CA LEU A 22 10.83 -5.05 2.16
C LEU A 22 11.64 -4.77 0.89
N LYS A 23 11.44 -3.59 0.27
CA LYS A 23 12.20 -3.14 -0.90
C LYS A 23 13.67 -2.90 -0.59
N GLN A 24 13.99 -2.32 0.57
CA GLN A 24 15.38 -2.08 1.01
C GLN A 24 16.08 -3.36 1.53
N GLY A 25 15.33 -4.28 2.13
CA GLY A 25 15.88 -5.47 2.81
C GLY A 25 16.30 -6.62 1.89
N GLY A 26 16.16 -6.49 0.57
CA GLY A 26 16.55 -7.54 -0.37
C GLY A 26 15.72 -8.82 -0.22
N TYR A 27 14.42 -8.72 -0.51
CA TYR A 27 13.50 -9.82 -0.85
C TYR A 27 13.83 -11.21 -0.26
N LEU A 28 13.56 -11.39 1.02
CA LEU A 28 13.29 -12.72 1.59
C LEU A 28 11.91 -13.21 1.11
N GLU A 29 11.70 -14.51 0.87
CA GLU A 29 10.41 -15.05 0.37
C GLU A 29 9.18 -14.57 1.17
N SER A 30 9.32 -14.38 2.49
CA SER A 30 8.27 -13.80 3.34
C SER A 30 7.89 -12.37 2.95
N ALA A 31 8.88 -11.57 2.56
CA ALA A 31 8.67 -10.21 2.09
C ALA A 31 7.90 -10.15 0.77
N GLN A 32 8.08 -11.16 -0.10
CA GLN A 32 7.41 -11.21 -1.39
C GLN A 32 5.88 -11.37 -1.23
N LYS A 33 5.45 -12.10 -0.20
CA LYS A 33 4.02 -12.31 0.11
C LYS A 33 3.37 -11.05 0.70
N GLU A 34 4.08 -10.34 1.56
CA GLU A 34 3.63 -9.05 2.09
C GLU A 34 3.61 -7.97 1.01
N LEU A 35 4.61 -7.93 0.13
CA LEU A 35 4.62 -7.06 -1.04
C LEU A 35 3.44 -7.31 -1.97
N ALA A 36 3.15 -8.58 -2.28
CA ALA A 36 1.99 -8.93 -3.10
C ALA A 36 0.66 -8.48 -2.45
N SER A 37 0.56 -8.55 -1.13
CA SER A 37 -0.62 -8.06 -0.40
C SER A 37 -0.75 -6.54 -0.48
N ILE A 38 0.36 -5.82 -0.40
CA ILE A 38 0.38 -4.35 -0.52
C ILE A 38 0.06 -3.92 -1.96
N GLU A 39 0.60 -4.60 -2.97
CA GLU A 39 0.27 -4.33 -4.37
C GLU A 39 -1.19 -4.63 -4.70
N GLN A 40 -1.76 -5.70 -4.14
CA GLN A 40 -3.20 -5.99 -4.23
C GLN A 40 -4.02 -4.87 -3.58
N TYR A 41 -3.62 -4.40 -2.40
CA TYR A 41 -4.31 -3.31 -1.71
C TYR A 41 -4.25 -2.00 -2.51
N LEU A 42 -3.08 -1.69 -3.07
CA LEU A 42 -2.87 -0.54 -3.95
C LEU A 42 -3.72 -0.64 -5.22
N ALA A 43 -3.86 -1.83 -5.82
CA ALA A 43 -4.69 -2.04 -7.01
C ALA A 43 -6.19 -1.90 -6.71
N LEU A 44 -6.63 -2.29 -5.51
CA LEU A 44 -8.01 -2.05 -5.05
C LEU A 44 -8.23 -0.57 -4.75
N LEU A 45 -7.27 0.08 -4.10
CA LEU A 45 -7.31 1.51 -3.84
C LEU A 45 -7.35 2.31 -5.13
N GLN A 46 -6.55 1.96 -6.15
CA GLN A 46 -6.57 2.63 -7.45
C GLN A 46 -7.96 2.59 -8.13
N GLN A 47 -8.69 1.49 -7.96
CA GLN A 47 -10.03 1.33 -8.54
C GLN A 47 -11.12 2.06 -7.73
N SER A 48 -10.94 2.16 -6.42
CA SER A 48 -11.93 2.77 -5.53
C SER A 48 -11.72 4.27 -5.34
N ASP A 49 -10.47 4.69 -5.16
CA ASP A 49 -10.04 6.08 -4.96
C ASP A 49 -8.66 6.34 -5.61
N PRO A 50 -8.64 6.69 -6.92
CA PRO A 50 -7.39 6.91 -7.64
C PRO A 50 -6.59 8.12 -7.14
N CYS A 51 -7.24 9.11 -6.54
CA CYS A 51 -6.60 10.30 -6.00
C CYS A 51 -5.74 9.96 -4.78
N GLU A 52 -6.30 9.16 -3.86
CA GLU A 52 -5.55 8.68 -2.69
C GLU A 52 -4.44 7.71 -3.10
N TYR A 53 -4.67 6.84 -4.09
CA TYR A 53 -3.62 5.99 -4.67
C TYR A 53 -2.41 6.80 -5.19
N GLU A 54 -2.65 7.87 -5.95
CA GLU A 54 -1.54 8.71 -6.46
C GLU A 54 -0.77 9.38 -5.31
N ALA A 55 -1.45 9.82 -4.26
CA ALA A 55 -0.81 10.39 -3.08
C ALA A 55 0.08 9.38 -2.35
N LEU A 56 -0.40 8.14 -2.14
CA LEU A 56 0.40 7.05 -1.59
C LEU A 56 1.60 6.72 -2.46
N LYS A 57 1.38 6.58 -3.77
CA LYS A 57 2.40 6.16 -4.71
C LYS A 57 3.55 7.17 -4.69
N ALA A 58 3.23 8.46 -4.69
CA ALA A 58 4.21 9.53 -4.54
C ALA A 58 4.95 9.47 -3.19
N GLU A 59 4.30 9.06 -2.09
CA GLU A 59 4.96 8.86 -0.80
C GLU A 59 5.89 7.63 -0.77
N ILE A 60 5.54 6.57 -1.51
CA ILE A 60 6.34 5.35 -1.66
C ILE A 60 7.59 5.60 -2.53
N GLU A 61 7.45 6.35 -3.62
CA GLU A 61 8.54 6.66 -4.57
C GLU A 61 9.53 7.72 -4.06
N ARG A 62 9.24 8.34 -2.90
CA ARG A 62 10.07 9.34 -2.23
C ARG A 62 11.05 8.73 -1.22
#